data_AF-A0A060C7T9-F1
#
_entry.id   AF-A0A060C7T9-F1
#
_cell.length_a   1.000
_cell.length_b   1.000
_cell.length_c   1.000
_cell.angle_alpha   90.00
_cell.angle_beta   90.00
_cell.angle_gamma   90.00
#
_symmetry.space_group_name_H-M   'P 1'
#
loop_
_entity.id
_entity.type
_entity.pdbx_description
1 polymer ?
#
loop_
_entity_poly.entity_id
_entity_poly.type
_entity_poly.pdbx_seq_one_letter_code
_entity_poly.pdbx_strand_id
1 'polypeptide(L)'
;MAEQMLTPDYIFESSWEVCNKVGGIYTVLSTRANTLQEKFRDKLLFIGPDLWKDKENDLFAESETLCAEWRKYALEKDHLSVRIGRWNIPGDPIVLLVDFQPFFAVKDSIYTDMWNQYQVDSLH
;
A
#
# COMPACT_ATOMS: atom_id res chain seq x y z
N MET A 1 30.85 -19.36 13.40
CA MET A 1 30.16 -18.05 13.38
C MET A 1 28.76 -18.32 12.90
N ALA A 2 27.73 -18.10 13.73
CA ALA A 2 26.36 -18.35 13.32
C ALA A 2 25.98 -17.27 12.29
N GLU A 3 25.53 -17.69 11.10
CA GLU A 3 24.83 -16.80 10.18
C GLU A 3 23.63 -16.22 10.93
N GLN A 4 23.68 -14.93 11.25
CA GLN A 4 22.50 -14.23 11.76
C GLN A 4 21.46 -14.24 10.64
N MET A 5 20.45 -15.10 10.75
CA MET A 5 19.28 -15.03 9.88
C MET A 5 18.58 -13.70 10.13
N LEU A 6 18.71 -12.78 9.17
CA LEU A 6 18.05 -11.48 9.18
C LEU A 6 16.57 -11.66 8.87
N THR A 7 15.77 -11.99 9.88
CA THR A 7 14.31 -11.97 9.76
C THR A 7 13.84 -10.52 9.88
N PRO A 8 13.10 -9.98 8.89
CA PRO A 8 12.64 -8.60 8.93
C PRO A 8 11.58 -8.38 10.00
N ASP A 9 11.60 -7.21 10.64
CA ASP A 9 10.57 -6.82 11.60
C ASP A 9 9.24 -6.46 10.94
N TYR A 10 9.30 -5.87 9.74
CA TYR A 10 8.14 -5.45 8.95
C TYR A 10 8.38 -5.74 7.46
N ILE A 11 7.30 -6.06 6.76
CA ILE A 11 7.29 -6.26 5.31
C ILE A 11 6.25 -5.32 4.72
N PHE A 12 6.68 -4.55 3.73
CA PHE A 12 5.82 -3.65 2.96
C PHE A 12 5.77 -4.13 1.51
N GLU A 13 4.57 -4.38 0.99
CA GLU A 13 4.37 -4.69 -0.43
C GLU A 13 3.45 -3.66 -1.07
N SER A 14 3.88 -3.03 -2.17
CA SER A 14 3.09 -2.04 -2.90
C SER A 14 2.66 -2.57 -4.27
N SER A 15 1.39 -2.39 -4.62
CA SER A 15 0.89 -2.73 -5.96
C SER A 15 -0.41 -2.03 -6.29
N TRP A 16 -0.65 -1.84 -7.59
CA TRP A 16 -1.92 -1.36 -8.13
C TRP A 16 -3.11 -2.29 -7.82
N GLU A 17 -2.84 -3.59 -7.62
CA GLU A 17 -3.87 -4.61 -7.42
C GLU A 17 -4.16 -4.91 -5.93
N VAL A 18 -3.58 -4.15 -5.00
CA VAL A 18 -3.98 -4.22 -3.58
C VAL A 18 -5.40 -3.69 -3.43
N CYS A 19 -6.31 -4.49 -2.84
CA CYS A 19 -7.74 -4.20 -2.74
C CYS A 19 -8.41 -3.82 -4.07
N ASN A 20 -7.83 -4.25 -5.20
CA ASN A 20 -8.29 -3.90 -6.54
C ASN A 20 -8.02 -5.06 -7.51
N LYS A 21 -9.04 -5.89 -7.77
CA LYS A 21 -8.88 -7.08 -8.61
C LYS A 21 -8.96 -6.73 -10.09
N VAL A 22 -7.80 -6.57 -10.73
CA VAL A 22 -7.69 -6.25 -12.18
C VAL A 22 -7.17 -7.44 -12.98
N GLY A 23 -6.20 -8.18 -12.45
CA GLY A 23 -5.50 -9.22 -13.20
C GLY A 23 -4.85 -10.28 -12.31
N GLY A 24 -3.74 -10.84 -12.82
CA GLY A 24 -3.04 -11.95 -12.16
C GLY A 24 -2.28 -11.54 -10.90
N ILE A 25 -1.88 -10.27 -10.78
CA ILE A 25 -1.09 -9.80 -9.62
C ILE A 25 -1.93 -9.89 -8.35
N TYR A 26 -3.24 -9.61 -8.40
CA TYR A 26 -4.15 -9.81 -7.29
C TYR A 26 -4.04 -11.24 -6.71
N THR A 27 -4.02 -12.25 -7.57
CA THR A 27 -3.89 -13.66 -7.14
C THR A 27 -2.53 -13.94 -6.51
N VAL A 28 -1.46 -13.40 -7.10
CA VAL A 28 -0.10 -13.53 -6.55
C VAL A 28 -0.01 -12.91 -5.15
N LEU A 29 -0.50 -11.69 -4.98
CA LEU A 29 -0.44 -10.99 -3.70
C LEU A 29 -1.32 -11.66 -2.64
N SER A 30 -2.55 -12.04 -3.00
CA SER A 30 -3.49 -12.63 -2.04
C SER A 30 -3.06 -14.02 -1.56
N THR A 31 -2.50 -14.86 -2.44
CA THR A 31 -1.93 -16.16 -2.05
C THR A 31 -0.67 -15.99 -1.19
N ARG A 32 0.20 -15.04 -1.54
CA ARG A 32 1.38 -14.72 -0.74
C ARG A 32 1.01 -14.15 0.63
N ALA A 33 0.00 -13.29 0.72
CA ALA A 33 -0.48 -12.71 1.96
C ALA A 33 -0.88 -13.79 2.95
N ASN A 34 -1.61 -14.81 2.49
CA ASN A 34 -2.00 -15.95 3.31
C ASN A 34 -0.78 -16.67 3.93
N THR A 35 0.24 -16.96 3.11
CA THR A 35 1.47 -17.62 3.58
C THR A 35 2.31 -16.73 4.50
N LEU A 36 2.47 -15.46 4.19
CA LEU A 36 3.32 -14.55 4.96
C LEU A 36 2.69 -14.17 6.30
N GLN A 37 1.35 -14.08 6.38
CA GLN A 37 0.64 -13.79 7.63
C GLN A 37 0.84 -14.88 8.70
N GLU A 38 1.17 -16.12 8.32
CA GLU A 38 1.52 -17.17 9.29
C GLU A 38 2.80 -16.83 10.09
N LYS A 39 3.73 -16.08 9.49
CA LYS A 39 5.04 -15.74 10.07
C LYS A 39 5.17 -14.29 10.50
N PHE A 40 4.47 -13.38 9.81
CA PHE A 40 4.59 -11.94 9.95
C PHE A 40 3.24 -11.30 10.29
N ARG A 41 2.45 -11.96 11.16
CA ARG A 41 1.15 -11.46 11.59
C ARG A 41 1.24 -10.03 12.09
N ASP A 42 0.42 -9.16 11.51
CA ASP A 42 0.34 -7.72 11.81
C ASP A 42 1.67 -6.95 11.61
N LYS A 43 2.60 -7.57 10.86
CA LYS A 43 3.88 -7.02 10.41
C LYS A 43 4.00 -7.03 8.88
N LEU A 44 3.02 -7.59 8.18
CA LEU A 44 2.86 -7.52 6.74
C LEU A 44 1.85 -6.43 6.39
N LEU A 45 2.29 -5.43 5.65
CA LEU A 45 1.50 -4.29 5.23
C LEU A 45 1.48 -4.21 3.70
N PHE A 46 0.29 -4.08 3.14
CA PHE A 46 0.11 -3.83 1.72
C PHE A 46 -0.23 -2.36 1.48
N ILE A 47 0.30 -1.79 0.41
CA ILE A 47 0.09 -0.40 0.03
C ILE A 47 -0.52 -0.37 -1.38
N GLY A 48 -1.67 0.26 -1.51
CA GLY A 48 -2.41 0.36 -2.76
C GLY A 48 -2.96 1.76 -3.02
N PRO A 49 -3.38 2.06 -4.25
CA PRO A 49 -4.10 3.28 -4.55
C PRO A 49 -5.54 3.22 -4.01
N ASP A 50 -6.04 4.31 -3.45
CA ASP A 50 -7.43 4.43 -3.04
C ASP A 50 -8.36 4.72 -4.24
N LEU A 51 -8.68 3.67 -5.00
CA LEU A 51 -9.48 3.77 -6.22
C LEU A 51 -11.00 3.82 -5.98
N TRP A 52 -11.43 3.38 -4.79
CA TRP A 52 -12.84 3.20 -4.43
C TRP A 52 -13.29 4.22 -3.37
N LYS A 53 -12.66 5.39 -3.37
CA LYS A 53 -13.04 6.50 -2.49
C LYS A 53 -14.53 6.81 -2.66
N ASP A 54 -15.25 6.93 -1.54
CA ASP A 54 -16.70 7.18 -1.45
C ASP A 54 -17.60 6.09 -2.08
N LYS A 55 -17.04 4.89 -2.32
CA LYS A 55 -17.77 3.72 -2.82
C LYS A 55 -17.52 2.51 -1.92
N GLU A 56 -18.48 1.58 -1.90
CA GLU A 56 -18.27 0.30 -1.25
C GLU A 56 -17.19 -0.51 -1.98
N ASN A 57 -16.31 -1.15 -1.21
CA ASN A 57 -15.29 -2.07 -1.69
C ASN A 57 -15.29 -3.31 -0.81
N ASP A 58 -15.88 -4.41 -1.29
CA ASP A 58 -15.98 -5.68 -0.56
C ASP A 58 -14.61 -6.30 -0.20
N LEU A 59 -13.54 -5.83 -0.85
CA LEU A 59 -12.16 -6.26 -0.61
C LEU A 59 -11.49 -5.53 0.56
N PHE A 60 -12.10 -4.47 1.10
CA PHE A 60 -11.47 -3.62 2.11
C PHE A 60 -12.39 -3.37 3.29
N ALA A 61 -11.94 -3.78 4.48
CA ALA A 61 -12.60 -3.47 5.74
C ALA A 61 -11.82 -2.36 6.46
N GLU A 62 -12.36 -1.14 6.46
CA GLU A 62 -11.73 0.02 7.07
C GLU A 62 -11.64 -0.11 8.60
N SER A 63 -10.55 0.39 9.18
CA SER A 63 -10.31 0.37 10.62
C SER A 63 -9.78 1.72 11.11
N GLU A 64 -10.53 2.36 11.99
CA GLU A 64 -10.11 3.63 12.59
C GLU A 64 -9.00 3.46 13.62
N THR A 65 -8.87 2.29 14.25
CA THR A 65 -7.90 2.05 15.31
C THR A 65 -6.56 1.53 14.80
N LEU A 66 -6.55 0.83 13.66
CA LEU A 66 -5.34 0.24 13.09
C LEU A 66 -4.40 1.32 12.58
N CYS A 67 -3.14 1.30 13.06
CA CYS A 67 -2.09 2.25 12.70
C CYS A 67 -2.54 3.73 12.79
N ALA A 68 -3.40 4.07 13.76
CA ALA A 68 -3.99 5.41 13.88
C ALA A 68 -2.94 6.53 13.97
N GLU A 69 -1.85 6.31 14.70
CA GLU A 69 -0.74 7.27 14.80
C GLU A 69 -0.06 7.51 13.46
N TRP A 70 0.06 6.47 12.62
CA TRP A 70 0.65 6.60 11.29
C TRP A 70 -0.27 7.35 10.33
N ARG A 71 -1.58 7.06 10.37
CA ARG A 71 -2.57 7.82 9.60
C ARG A 71 -2.53 9.31 9.96
N LYS A 72 -2.46 9.61 11.25
CA LYS A 72 -2.35 10.99 11.74
C LYS A 72 -1.05 11.64 11.25
N TYR A 73 0.08 10.96 11.40
CA TYR A 73 1.37 11.47 10.94
C TYR A 73 1.37 11.76 9.44
N ALA A 74 0.93 10.81 8.61
CA ALA A 74 0.88 10.95 7.16
C ALA A 74 0.04 12.16 6.73
N LEU A 75 -1.11 12.37 7.38
CA LEU A 75 -1.97 13.52 7.10
C LEU A 75 -1.34 14.85 7.54
N GLU A 76 -0.81 14.92 8.76
CA GLU A 76 -0.33 16.17 9.36
C GLU A 76 1.05 16.61 8.85
N LYS A 77 1.93 15.65 8.53
CA LYS A 77 3.33 15.92 8.16
C LYS A 77 3.60 15.80 6.68
N ASP A 78 3.01 14.79 6.04
CA ASP A 78 3.26 14.49 4.63
C ASP A 78 2.12 14.99 3.72
N HIS A 79 1.07 15.56 4.31
CA HIS A 79 -0.15 15.97 3.62
C HIS A 79 -0.77 14.82 2.79
N LEU A 80 -0.59 13.58 3.27
CA LEU A 80 -0.98 12.36 2.61
C LEU A 80 -2.19 11.73 3.31
N SER A 81 -3.34 11.79 2.64
CA SER A 81 -4.55 11.11 3.12
C SER A 81 -4.46 9.61 2.83
N VAL A 82 -4.62 8.80 3.88
CA VAL A 82 -4.60 7.33 3.79
C VAL A 82 -5.77 6.72 4.54
N ARG A 83 -6.43 5.74 3.92
CA ARG A 83 -7.37 4.84 4.61
C ARG A 83 -6.62 3.60 5.04
N ILE A 84 -6.84 3.16 6.27
CA ILE A 84 -6.16 2.00 6.83
C ILE A 84 -7.20 0.98 7.25
N GLY A 85 -6.92 -0.29 6.99
CA GLY A 85 -7.85 -1.36 7.29
C GLY A 85 -7.25 -2.72 6.99
N ARG A 86 -8.13 -3.67 6.70
CA ARG A 86 -7.77 -5.05 6.38
C ARG A 86 -8.21 -5.41 4.97
N TRP A 87 -7.37 -6.19 4.29
CA TRP A 87 -7.75 -6.80 3.01
C TRP A 87 -8.60 -8.04 3.28
N ASN A 88 -9.84 -8.05 2.77
CA ASN A 88 -10.76 -9.17 2.89
C ASN A 88 -10.37 -10.33 1.94
N ILE A 89 -9.27 -11.00 2.28
CA ILE A 89 -8.71 -12.18 1.62
C ILE A 89 -8.18 -13.15 2.70
N PRO A 90 -7.86 -14.41 2.35
CA PRO A 90 -7.18 -15.31 3.28
C PRO A 90 -5.91 -14.66 3.86
N GLY A 91 -5.81 -14.65 5.19
CA GLY A 91 -4.73 -14.02 5.94
C GLY A 91 -5.06 -12.66 6.56
N ASP A 92 -6.10 -11.96 6.10
CA ASP A 92 -6.56 -10.67 6.66
C ASP A 92 -5.40 -9.65 6.91
N PRO A 93 -4.54 -9.36 5.91
CA PRO A 93 -3.39 -8.48 6.09
C PRO A 93 -3.80 -7.01 6.25
N ILE A 94 -2.90 -6.23 6.87
CA ILE A 94 -3.05 -4.77 7.00
C ILE A 94 -2.88 -4.13 5.61
N VAL A 95 -3.74 -3.17 5.29
CA VAL A 95 -3.67 -2.38 4.05
C VAL A 95 -3.68 -0.89 4.37
N LEU A 96 -2.85 -0.15 3.64
CA LEU A 96 -2.91 1.30 3.52
C LEU A 96 -3.31 1.66 2.08
N LEU A 97 -4.47 2.30 1.92
CA LEU A 97 -4.94 2.83 0.66
C LEU A 97 -4.64 4.33 0.60
N VAL A 98 -3.83 4.73 -0.38
CA VAL A 98 -3.31 6.09 -0.52
C VAL A 98 -4.17 6.90 -1.47
N ASP A 99 -4.64 8.06 -1.00
CA ASP A 99 -5.29 9.05 -1.87
C ASP A 99 -4.23 9.77 -2.72
N PHE A 100 -4.16 9.38 -3.99
CA PHE A 100 -3.22 9.94 -4.95
C PHE A 100 -3.76 11.16 -5.69
N GLN A 101 -5.05 11.51 -5.53
CA GLN A 101 -5.67 12.58 -6.31
C GLN A 101 -5.01 13.96 -6.13
N PRO A 102 -4.59 14.37 -4.91
CA PRO A 102 -3.93 15.66 -4.74
C PRO A 102 -2.63 15.81 -5.55
N PHE A 103 -1.95 14.70 -5.86
CA PHE A 103 -0.67 14.73 -6.58
C PHE A 103 -0.82 15.06 -8.07
N PHE A 104 -2.02 15.03 -8.63
CA PHE A 104 -2.24 15.52 -10.01
C PHE A 104 -1.89 17.01 -10.15
N ALA A 105 -2.07 17.82 -9.09
CA ALA A 105 -1.74 19.24 -9.11
C ALA A 105 -0.23 19.51 -9.24
N VAL A 106 0.61 18.54 -8.85
CA VAL A 106 2.09 18.63 -8.89
C VAL A 106 2.71 17.60 -9.83
N LYS A 107 1.89 16.95 -10.66
CA LYS A 107 2.29 15.85 -11.56
C LYS A 107 3.48 16.22 -12.44
N ASP A 108 3.46 17.43 -13.01
CA ASP A 108 4.52 17.88 -13.92
C ASP A 108 5.86 18.05 -13.21
N SER A 109 5.84 18.46 -11.93
CA SER A 109 7.05 18.51 -11.09
C SER A 109 7.57 17.10 -10.84
N ILE A 110 6.69 16.16 -10.47
CA ILE A 110 7.08 14.76 -10.23
C ILE A 110 7.71 14.15 -11.50
N TYR A 111 7.09 14.36 -12.66
CA TYR A 111 7.61 13.87 -13.94
C TYR A 111 8.95 14.52 -14.29
N THR A 112 9.08 15.82 -14.06
CA THR A 112 10.35 16.55 -14.25
C THR A 112 11.46 15.97 -13.37
N ASP A 113 11.17 15.68 -12.10
CA ASP A 113 12.14 15.09 -11.17
C ASP A 113 12.54 13.68 -11.60
N MET A 114 11.61 12.85 -12.06
CA MET A 114 11.89 11.51 -12.57
C MET A 114 12.74 11.54 -13.84
N TRP A 115 12.48 12.47 -14.75
CA TRP A 115 13.35 12.70 -15.91
C TRP A 115 14.76 13.12 -15.45
N ASN A 116 14.86 14.15 -14.61
CA ASN A 116 16.15 14.67 -14.16
C ASN A 116 17.02 13.63 -13.45
N GLN A 117 16.41 12.75 -12.64
CA GLN A 117 17.15 11.74 -11.88
C GLN A 117 17.40 10.46 -12.67
N TYR A 118 16.46 10.03 -13.51
CA TYR A 118 16.44 8.68 -14.08
C TYR A 118 16.18 8.62 -15.59
N GLN A 119 15.93 9.76 -16.24
CA GLN A 119 15.63 9.86 -17.68
C GLN A 119 14.38 9.06 -18.09
N VAL A 120 13.40 8.98 -17.19
CA VAL A 120 12.11 8.34 -17.48
C VAL A 120 11.26 9.30 -18.31
N ASP A 121 10.93 8.89 -19.54
CA ASP A 121 10.02 9.64 -20.41
C ASP A 121 8.56 9.37 -20.03
N SER A 122 7.79 10.44 -19.86
CA SER A 122 6.40 10.42 -19.43
C SER A 122 5.48 11.28 -20.32
N LEU A 123 5.92 11.64 -21.53
CA LEU A 123 5.20 12.52 -22.47
C LEU A 123 4.37 11.75 -23.52
N HIS A 124 4.15 10.45 -23.33
CA HIS A 124 3.46 9.57 -24.27
C HIS A 124 2.20 8.94 -23.70
#